data_AF-A0A6I8UYL4-F1
#
_entry.id   AF-A0A6I8UYL4-F1
#
_cell.length_a   1.000
_cell.length_b   1.000
_cell.length_c   1.000
_cell.angle_alpha   90.00
_cell.angle_beta   90.00
_cell.angle_gamma   90.00
#
_symmetry.space_group_name_H-M   'P 1'
#
loop_
_entity.id
_entity.type
_entity.pdbx_description
1 polymer ?
#
loop_
_entity_poly.entity_id
_entity_poly.type
_entity_poly.pdbx_seq_one_letter_code
_entity_poly.pdbx_strand_id
1 'polypeptide(L)'
;MKDINTKSLKQELNSVQGAHQHIIKFVDDTIESIEQAKSWPQSATALNERNLKLSKDHQEAQLEEQALQMRIDSLGKERNVEDAFACIVQNLHNLGCTLMPIRDADCKTLYMFDFGGNRSVTVQCNGGHINLIDMSPRRKNFTEIKMFLNQSQDLMGLITTLGMDDQ
;
A
#
# COMPACT_ATOMS: atom_id res chain seq x y z
N MET A 1 73.69 -65.92 32.00
CA MET A 1 72.37 -65.54 31.43
C MET A 1 72.21 -64.05 31.69
N LYS A 2 71.99 -63.23 30.65
CA LYS A 2 71.75 -61.80 30.83
C LYS A 2 70.29 -61.64 31.26
N ASP A 3 70.05 -61.14 32.46
CA ASP A 3 68.71 -60.80 32.93
C ASP A 3 68.09 -59.78 31.98
N ILE A 4 67.08 -60.21 31.24
CA ILE A 4 66.27 -59.33 30.41
C ILE A 4 65.52 -58.43 31.39
N ASN A 5 65.84 -57.14 31.39
CA ASN A 5 65.23 -56.15 32.27
C ASN A 5 63.77 -55.91 31.84
N THR A 6 62.88 -56.81 32.26
CA THR A 6 61.45 -56.84 31.97
C THR A 6 60.71 -55.57 32.42
N LYS A 7 61.27 -54.78 33.35
CA LYS A 7 60.73 -53.47 33.74
C LYS A 7 60.90 -52.44 32.62
N SER A 8 62.04 -52.43 31.93
CA SER A 8 62.33 -51.53 30.79
C SER A 8 61.39 -51.80 29.62
N LEU A 9 61.19 -53.07 29.26
CA LEU A 9 60.31 -53.47 28.16
C LEU A 9 58.84 -53.13 28.43
N LYS A 10 58.37 -53.23 29.69
CA LYS A 10 57.01 -52.82 30.07
C LYS A 10 56.82 -51.30 29.94
N GLN A 11 57.84 -50.52 30.27
CA GLN A 11 57.79 -49.06 30.16
C GLN A 11 57.77 -48.63 28.69
N GLU A 12 58.58 -49.24 27.83
CA GLU A 12 58.54 -49.02 26.38
C GLU A 12 57.20 -49.43 25.79
N LEU A 13 56.64 -50.58 26.18
CA LEU A 13 55.32 -51.03 25.72
C LEU A 13 54.22 -50.04 26.10
N ASN A 14 54.22 -49.55 27.34
CA ASN A 14 53.26 -48.53 27.79
C ASN A 14 53.40 -47.22 27.02
N SER A 15 54.64 -46.81 26.71
CA SER A 15 54.90 -45.61 25.91
C SER A 15 54.38 -45.77 24.47
N VAL A 16 54.59 -46.93 23.86
CA VAL A 16 54.09 -47.25 22.52
C VAL A 16 52.57 -47.32 22.50
N GLN A 17 51.94 -47.92 23.53
CA GLN A 17 50.48 -47.97 23.66
C GLN A 17 49.88 -46.57 23.83
N GLY A 18 50.51 -45.70 24.64
CA GLY A 18 50.09 -44.31 24.77
C GLY A 18 50.19 -43.56 23.44
N ALA A 19 51.32 -43.69 22.74
CA ALA A 19 51.49 -43.08 21.41
C ALA A 19 50.45 -43.60 20.40
N HIS A 20 50.14 -44.89 20.43
CA HIS A 20 49.12 -45.50 19.57
C HIS A 20 47.73 -44.93 19.82
N GLN A 21 47.33 -44.74 21.09
CA GLN A 21 46.06 -44.12 21.44
C GLN A 21 46.00 -42.65 20.98
N HIS A 22 47.09 -41.90 21.10
CA HIS A 22 47.17 -40.54 20.58
C HIS A 22 47.01 -40.48 19.06
N ILE A 23 47.62 -41.42 18.34
CA ILE A 23 47.50 -41.51 16.88
C ILE A 23 46.06 -41.84 16.47
N ILE A 24 45.41 -42.80 17.14
CA ILE A 24 44.00 -43.15 16.87
C ILE A 24 43.12 -41.91 17.02
N LYS A 25 43.25 -41.20 18.14
CA LYS A 25 42.47 -39.97 18.38
C LYS A 25 42.72 -38.92 17.31
N PHE A 26 43.98 -38.69 16.93
CA PHE A 26 44.32 -37.73 15.88
C PHE A 26 43.70 -38.10 14.53
N VAL A 27 43.68 -39.39 14.18
CA VAL A 27 43.05 -39.88 12.95
C VAL A 27 41.53 -39.66 12.99
N ASP A 28 40.88 -39.98 14.11
CA ASP A 28 39.43 -39.78 14.28
C ASP A 28 39.06 -38.28 14.17
N ASP A 29 39.78 -37.40 14.88
CA ASP A 29 39.60 -35.94 14.83
C ASP A 29 39.81 -35.40 13.40
N THR A 30 40.75 -35.97 12.65
CA THR A 30 41.03 -35.60 11.26
C THR A 30 39.92 -36.06 10.31
N ILE A 31 39.38 -37.26 10.50
CA ILE A 31 38.26 -37.78 9.71
C ILE A 31 37.02 -36.90 9.92
N GLU A 32 36.69 -36.57 11.17
CA GLU A 32 35.57 -35.67 11.50
C GLU A 32 35.75 -34.30 10.82
N SER A 33 36.95 -33.73 10.89
CA SER A 33 37.28 -32.47 10.24
C SER A 33 37.11 -32.52 8.71
N ILE A 34 37.51 -33.64 8.08
CA ILE A 34 37.35 -33.85 6.63
C ILE A 34 35.86 -33.98 6.26
N GLU A 35 35.05 -34.66 7.07
CA GLU A 35 33.61 -34.80 6.84
C GLU A 35 32.88 -33.46 6.96
N GLN A 36 33.23 -32.65 7.97
CA GLN A 36 32.70 -31.29 8.11
C GLN A 36 33.07 -30.42 6.91
N ALA A 37 34.33 -30.47 6.44
CA ALA A 37 34.78 -29.72 5.27
C ALA A 37 34.06 -30.13 3.97
N LYS A 38 33.65 -31.39 3.83
CA LYS A 38 32.85 -31.86 2.67
C LYS A 38 31.42 -31.32 2.63
N SER A 39 30.87 -30.89 3.77
CA SER A 39 29.51 -30.33 3.86
C SER A 39 29.42 -28.83 3.48
N TRP A 40 30.55 -28.11 3.54
CA TRP A 40 30.63 -26.68 3.18
C TRP A 40 30.34 -26.38 1.70
N PRO A 41 30.83 -27.14 0.70
CA PRO A 41 30.51 -26.90 -0.71
C PRO A 41 29.02 -26.96 -1.03
N GLN A 42 28.28 -27.89 -0.43
CA GLN A 42 26.83 -28.00 -0.62
C GLN A 42 26.09 -26.84 0.07
N SER A 43 26.53 -26.47 1.27
CA SER A 43 25.98 -25.35 2.03
C SER A 43 26.24 -24.00 1.34
N ALA A 44 27.42 -23.82 0.74
CA ALA A 44 27.79 -22.62 -0.01
C ALA A 44 26.97 -22.48 -1.31
N THR A 45 26.74 -23.58 -2.02
CA THR A 45 25.90 -23.58 -3.23
C THR A 45 24.45 -23.19 -2.90
N ALA A 46 23.87 -23.78 -1.85
CA ALA A 46 22.51 -23.47 -1.42
C ALA A 46 22.36 -22.00 -0.95
N LEU A 47 23.38 -21.46 -0.26
CA LEU A 47 23.41 -20.05 0.12
C LEU A 47 23.47 -19.14 -1.11
N ASN A 48 24.28 -19.50 -2.11
CA ASN A 48 24.44 -18.72 -3.33
C ASN A 48 23.15 -18.70 -4.16
N GLU A 49 22.45 -19.83 -4.27
CA GLU A 49 21.13 -19.90 -4.92
C GLU A 49 20.10 -19.01 -4.21
N ARG A 50 20.09 -19.03 -2.87
CA ARG A 50 19.19 -18.18 -2.07
C ARG A 50 19.52 -16.69 -2.23
N ASN A 51 20.79 -16.33 -2.26
CA ASN A 51 21.23 -14.94 -2.52
C ASN A 51 20.84 -14.48 -3.93
N LEU A 52 21.00 -15.34 -4.94
CA LEU A 52 20.59 -15.03 -6.31
C LEU A 52 19.08 -14.81 -6.39
N LYS A 53 18.28 -15.62 -5.70
CA LYS A 53 16.83 -15.43 -5.62
C LYS A 53 16.46 -14.12 -4.94
N LEU A 54 17.03 -13.85 -3.76
CA LEU A 54 16.80 -12.59 -3.04
C LEU A 54 17.19 -11.36 -3.87
N SER A 55 18.27 -11.45 -4.64
CA SER A 55 18.68 -10.35 -5.52
C SER A 55 17.67 -10.09 -6.64
N LYS A 56 17.06 -11.14 -7.19
CA LYS A 56 15.99 -11.01 -8.21
C LYS A 56 14.72 -10.42 -7.59
N ASP A 57 14.29 -10.97 -6.45
CA ASP A 57 13.10 -10.51 -5.74
C ASP A 57 13.25 -9.03 -5.34
N HIS A 58 14.44 -8.61 -4.91
CA HIS A 58 14.72 -7.20 -4.59
C HIS A 58 14.64 -6.29 -5.82
N GLN A 59 15.17 -6.74 -6.97
CA GLN A 59 15.10 -5.97 -8.20
C GLN A 59 13.67 -5.82 -8.71
N GLU A 60 12.83 -6.85 -8.58
CA GLU A 60 11.41 -6.78 -8.92
C GLU A 60 10.65 -5.80 -8.02
N ALA A 61 10.90 -5.85 -6.70
CA ALA A 61 10.31 -4.92 -5.76
C ALA A 61 10.68 -3.46 -6.05
N GLN A 62 11.93 -3.18 -6.44
CA GLN A 62 12.36 -1.83 -6.83
C GLN A 62 11.63 -1.31 -8.07
N LEU A 63 11.39 -2.18 -9.07
CA LEU A 63 10.63 -1.80 -10.27
C LEU A 63 9.17 -1.50 -9.92
N GLU A 64 8.56 -2.29 -9.04
CA GLU A 64 7.20 -2.07 -8.56
C GLU A 64 7.09 -0.76 -7.76
N GLU A 65 8.04 -0.50 -6.84
CA GLU A 65 8.12 0.75 -6.08
C GLU A 65 8.22 1.97 -7.01
N GLN A 66 9.08 1.90 -8.03
CA GLN A 66 9.21 2.98 -9.01
C GLN A 66 7.92 3.18 -9.81
N ALA A 67 7.26 2.11 -10.23
CA ALA A 67 5.98 2.18 -10.92
C ALA A 67 4.87 2.80 -10.04
N LEU A 68 4.84 2.46 -8.75
CA LEU A 68 3.91 3.04 -7.78
C LEU A 68 4.21 4.52 -7.54
N GLN A 69 5.49 4.90 -7.40
CA GLN A 69 5.87 6.31 -7.23
C GLN A 69 5.47 7.13 -8.46
N MET A 70 5.66 6.63 -9.68
CA MET A 70 5.21 7.30 -10.90
C MET A 70 3.68 7.45 -10.94
N ARG A 71 2.93 6.45 -10.46
CA ARG A 71 1.46 6.52 -10.35
C ARG A 71 1.04 7.58 -9.32
N ILE A 72 1.66 7.60 -8.15
CA ILE A 72 1.41 8.61 -7.11
C ILE A 72 1.71 10.02 -7.64
N ASP A 73 2.85 10.21 -8.29
CA ASP A 73 3.22 11.49 -8.89
C ASP A 73 2.26 11.90 -10.01
N SER A 74 1.70 10.94 -10.77
CA SER A 74 0.69 11.22 -11.80
C SER A 74 -0.65 11.63 -11.20
N LEU A 75 -1.07 11.01 -10.09
CA LEU A 75 -2.28 11.38 -9.35
C LEU A 75 -2.12 12.73 -8.65
N GLY A 76 -0.94 13.02 -8.08
CA GLY A 76 -0.61 14.33 -7.51
C GLY A 76 -0.46 15.45 -8.55
N LYS A 77 -0.35 15.09 -9.84
CA LYS A 77 -0.33 16.02 -10.98
C LYS A 77 -1.71 16.19 -11.64
N GLU A 78 -2.77 15.61 -11.11
CA GLU A 78 -4.13 16.08 -11.39
C GLU A 78 -4.19 17.56 -10.97
N ARG A 79 -4.03 18.44 -11.96
CA ARG A 79 -4.02 19.89 -11.80
C ARG A 79 -5.24 20.30 -10.98
N ASN A 80 -4.96 20.67 -9.74
CA ASN A 80 -5.74 21.47 -8.81
C ASN A 80 -7.25 21.26 -8.90
N VAL A 81 -7.74 20.15 -8.33
CA VAL A 81 -9.16 20.01 -7.96
C VAL A 81 -9.63 21.25 -7.19
N GLU A 82 -8.75 21.85 -6.36
CA GLU A 82 -9.00 23.11 -5.66
C GLU A 82 -9.17 24.31 -6.61
N ASP A 83 -8.32 24.47 -7.62
CA ASP A 83 -8.46 25.54 -8.62
C ASP A 83 -9.67 25.31 -9.53
N ALA A 84 -9.96 24.06 -9.87
CA ALA A 84 -11.14 23.68 -10.64
C ALA A 84 -12.41 23.99 -9.84
N PHE A 85 -12.43 23.67 -8.55
CA PHE A 85 -13.53 24.02 -7.65
C PHE A 85 -13.66 25.53 -7.50
N ALA A 86 -12.57 26.27 -7.30
CA ALA A 86 -12.57 27.72 -7.24
C ALA A 86 -13.10 28.35 -8.55
N CYS A 87 -12.71 27.81 -9.71
CA CYS A 87 -13.21 28.21 -11.02
C CYS A 87 -14.72 27.92 -11.16
N ILE A 88 -15.20 26.77 -10.72
CA ILE A 88 -16.63 26.41 -10.72
C ILE A 88 -17.42 27.36 -9.82
N VAL A 89 -16.96 27.62 -8.60
CA VAL A 89 -17.60 28.56 -7.67
C VAL A 89 -17.66 29.96 -8.27
N GLN A 90 -16.56 30.43 -8.87
CA GLN A 90 -16.52 31.75 -9.52
C GLN A 90 -17.48 31.83 -10.72
N ASN A 91 -17.55 30.78 -11.54
CA ASN A 91 -18.45 30.72 -12.69
C ASN A 91 -19.92 30.68 -12.26
N LEU A 92 -20.26 29.91 -11.23
CA LEU A 92 -21.61 29.89 -10.67
C LEU A 92 -21.99 31.26 -10.12
N HIS A 93 -21.08 31.94 -9.41
CA HIS A 93 -21.33 33.28 -8.89
C HIS A 93 -21.65 34.28 -10.01
N ASN A 94 -20.93 34.20 -11.14
CA ASN A 94 -21.18 35.02 -12.32
C ASN A 94 -22.55 34.73 -12.98
N LEU A 95 -23.12 33.54 -12.75
CA LEU A 95 -24.46 33.14 -13.18
C LEU A 95 -25.56 33.50 -12.15
N GLY A 96 -25.22 34.27 -11.11
CA GLY A 96 -26.16 34.64 -10.04
C GLY A 96 -26.45 33.49 -9.07
N CYS A 97 -25.58 32.48 -9.02
CA CYS A 97 -25.72 31.33 -8.14
C CYS A 97 -24.52 31.22 -7.19
N THR A 98 -24.75 31.18 -5.89
CA THR A 98 -23.70 30.97 -4.90
C THR A 98 -23.71 29.52 -4.45
N LEU A 99 -22.59 28.81 -4.64
CA LEU A 99 -22.40 27.45 -4.15
C LEU A 99 -21.79 27.48 -2.74
N MET A 100 -22.47 26.88 -1.77
CA MET A 100 -22.01 26.79 -0.39
C MET A 100 -22.03 25.34 0.11
N PRO A 101 -20.92 24.83 0.66
CA PRO A 101 -20.95 23.57 1.41
C PRO A 101 -21.62 23.81 2.77
N ILE A 102 -22.59 22.98 3.12
CA ILE A 102 -23.25 22.96 4.43
C ILE A 102 -23.10 21.56 5.05
N ARG A 103 -23.24 21.46 6.38
CA ARG A 103 -23.24 20.17 7.07
C ARG A 103 -24.66 19.82 7.52
N ASP A 104 -25.06 18.57 7.30
CA ASP A 104 -26.29 18.04 7.89
C ASP A 104 -26.09 17.67 9.37
N ALA A 105 -27.16 17.19 10.02
CA ALA A 105 -27.13 16.78 11.42
C ALA A 105 -26.18 15.60 11.70
N ASP A 106 -25.89 14.78 10.69
CA ASP A 106 -24.96 13.65 10.75
C ASP A 106 -23.53 14.06 10.37
N CYS A 107 -23.24 15.36 10.25
CA CYS A 107 -21.96 15.90 9.78
C CYS A 107 -21.59 15.51 8.34
N LYS A 108 -22.56 15.11 7.51
CA LYS A 108 -22.34 14.88 6.07
C LYS A 108 -22.35 16.22 5.34
N THR A 109 -21.43 16.36 4.39
CA THR A 109 -21.38 17.54 3.52
C THR A 109 -22.53 17.50 2.52
N LEU A 110 -23.33 18.55 2.50
CA LEU A 110 -24.30 18.87 1.45
C LEU A 110 -23.82 20.10 0.69
N TYR A 111 -24.32 20.26 -0.53
CA TYR A 111 -24.01 21.39 -1.39
C TYR A 111 -25.29 22.18 -1.65
N MET A 112 -25.31 23.44 -1.23
CA MET A 112 -26.42 24.36 -1.44
C MET A 112 -26.09 25.33 -2.56
N PHE A 113 -26.96 25.36 -3.58
CA PHE A 113 -26.97 26.34 -4.65
C PHE A 113 -27.99 27.42 -4.29
N ASP A 114 -27.52 28.61 -3.94
CA ASP A 114 -28.34 29.77 -3.57
C ASP A 114 -28.46 30.73 -4.75
N PHE A 115 -29.69 31.04 -5.15
CA PHE A 115 -30.02 31.91 -6.29
C PHE A 115 -30.55 33.28 -5.85
N GLY A 116 -30.43 33.62 -4.56
CA GLY A 116 -31.01 34.82 -3.96
C GLY A 116 -32.54 34.76 -3.84
N GLY A 117 -33.12 35.74 -3.15
CA GLY A 117 -34.58 35.87 -3.01
C GLY A 117 -35.24 34.68 -2.30
N ASN A 118 -34.55 34.04 -1.36
CA ASN A 118 -34.97 32.81 -0.66
C ASN A 118 -35.12 31.58 -1.57
N ARG A 119 -34.49 31.59 -2.75
CA ARG A 119 -34.47 30.45 -3.68
C ARG A 119 -33.18 29.67 -3.53
N SER A 120 -33.28 28.38 -3.26
CA SER A 120 -32.11 27.51 -3.13
C SER A 120 -32.42 26.06 -3.47
N VAL A 121 -31.37 25.33 -3.82
CA VAL A 121 -31.41 23.88 -4.07
C VAL A 121 -30.29 23.23 -3.28
N THR A 122 -30.62 22.24 -2.46
CA THR A 122 -29.63 21.50 -1.67
C THR A 122 -29.52 20.07 -2.18
N VAL A 123 -28.29 19.65 -2.49
CA VAL A 123 -27.99 18.30 -2.96
C VAL A 123 -26.94 17.62 -2.10
N GLN A 124 -26.94 16.30 -2.14
CA GLN A 124 -25.90 15.45 -1.58
C GLN A 124 -25.19 14.71 -2.71
N CYS A 125 -23.86 14.71 -2.70
CA CYS A 125 -23.05 13.97 -3.65
C CYS A 125 -22.42 12.76 -2.94
N ASN A 126 -22.86 11.54 -3.28
CA ASN A 126 -22.35 10.29 -2.72
C ASN A 126 -21.82 9.40 -3.84
N GLY A 127 -20.51 9.16 -3.90
CA GLY A 127 -19.91 8.21 -4.84
C GLY A 127 -20.20 8.51 -6.31
N GLY A 128 -20.27 9.79 -6.69
CA GLY A 128 -20.59 10.22 -8.06
C GLY A 128 -22.09 10.36 -8.35
N HIS A 129 -22.97 10.01 -7.41
CA HIS A 129 -24.41 10.21 -7.53
C HIS A 129 -24.89 11.46 -6.80
N ILE A 130 -25.74 12.24 -7.45
CA ILE A 130 -26.32 13.48 -6.96
C ILE A 130 -27.76 13.21 -6.52
N ASN A 131 -28.05 13.50 -5.25
CA ASN A 131 -29.36 13.35 -4.66
C ASN A 131 -29.94 14.70 -4.25
N LEU A 132 -31.15 15.00 -4.69
CA LEU A 132 -31.88 16.19 -4.24
C LEU A 132 -32.37 15.98 -2.79
N ILE A 133 -31.92 16.88 -1.91
CA ILE A 133 -32.27 16.87 -0.48
C ILE A 133 -33.43 17.82 -0.21
N ASP A 134 -33.29 19.07 -0.65
CA ASP A 134 -34.29 20.11 -0.39
C ASP A 134 -34.30 21.17 -1.49
N MET A 135 -35.42 21.90 -1.58
CA MET A 135 -35.55 23.08 -2.43
C MET A 135 -36.39 24.16 -1.75
N SER A 136 -35.92 25.40 -1.84
CA SER A 136 -36.65 26.59 -1.41
C SER A 136 -36.96 27.48 -2.62
N PRO A 137 -38.18 28.02 -2.76
CA PRO A 137 -39.39 27.61 -2.04
C PRO A 137 -39.76 26.16 -2.39
N ARG A 138 -40.42 25.48 -1.46
CA ARG A 138 -40.85 24.10 -1.66
C ARG A 138 -41.86 24.03 -2.82
N ARG A 139 -41.54 23.26 -3.86
CA ARG A 139 -42.42 23.09 -5.02
C ARG A 139 -43.33 21.88 -4.87
N LYS A 140 -44.52 21.96 -5.49
CA LYS A 140 -45.52 20.86 -5.49
C LYS A 140 -45.00 19.62 -6.21
N ASN A 141 -44.19 19.80 -7.25
CA ASN A 141 -43.56 18.74 -8.05
C ASN A 141 -42.18 18.31 -7.52
N PHE A 142 -41.85 18.58 -6.25
CA PHE A 142 -40.55 18.19 -5.67
C PHE A 142 -40.22 16.71 -5.89
N THR A 143 -41.19 15.81 -5.71
CA THR A 143 -40.98 14.37 -5.90
C THR A 143 -40.61 14.03 -7.34
N GLU A 144 -41.25 14.67 -8.32
CA GLU A 144 -40.98 14.47 -9.75
C GLU A 144 -39.60 15.00 -10.12
N ILE A 145 -39.25 16.19 -9.64
CA ILE A 145 -37.93 16.80 -9.83
C ILE A 145 -36.84 15.90 -9.23
N LYS A 146 -37.06 15.40 -8.01
CA LYS A 146 -36.14 14.49 -7.33
C LYS A 146 -35.96 13.18 -8.12
N MET A 147 -37.06 12.61 -8.63
CA MET A 147 -37.01 11.41 -9.47
C MET A 147 -36.26 11.67 -10.79
N PHE A 148 -36.53 12.81 -11.44
CA PHE A 148 -35.82 13.21 -12.65
C PHE A 148 -34.33 13.33 -12.42
N LEU A 149 -33.89 14.08 -11.39
CA LEU A 149 -32.47 14.22 -11.07
C LEU A 149 -31.83 12.86 -10.76
N ASN A 150 -32.53 11.99 -10.04
CA ASN A 150 -32.02 10.65 -9.75
C ASN A 150 -31.80 9.83 -11.04
N GLN A 151 -32.66 9.99 -12.05
CA GLN A 151 -32.56 9.29 -13.33
C GLN A 151 -31.56 9.93 -14.31
N SER A 152 -31.58 11.26 -14.45
CA SER A 152 -30.78 11.99 -15.43
C SER A 152 -29.38 12.33 -14.94
N GLN A 153 -29.22 12.49 -13.61
CA GLN A 153 -28.02 13.07 -12.98
C GLN A 153 -27.64 14.44 -13.56
N ASP A 154 -28.57 15.13 -14.21
CA ASP A 154 -28.36 16.43 -14.84
C ASP A 154 -28.65 17.57 -13.84
N LEU A 155 -27.65 17.84 -13.00
CA LEU A 155 -27.72 18.93 -12.03
C LEU A 155 -27.70 20.31 -12.72
N MET A 156 -26.96 20.46 -13.82
CA MET A 156 -26.85 21.74 -14.51
C MET A 156 -28.16 22.12 -15.19
N GLY A 157 -28.82 21.17 -15.87
CA GLY A 157 -30.15 21.38 -16.44
C GLY A 157 -31.19 21.71 -15.37
N LEU A 158 -31.09 21.09 -14.19
CA LEU A 158 -31.96 21.43 -13.06
C LEU A 158 -31.71 22.87 -12.58
N ILE A 159 -30.46 23.24 -12.35
CA ILE A 159 -30.05 24.57 -11.87
C ILE A 159 -30.47 25.67 -12.86
N THR A 160 -30.26 25.47 -14.16
CA THR A 160 -30.64 26.46 -15.19
C THR A 160 -32.14 26.63 -15.27
N THR A 161 -32.90 25.54 -15.23
CA THR A 161 -34.37 25.61 -15.27
C THR A 161 -34.92 26.35 -14.04
N LEU A 162 -34.42 26.03 -12.84
CA LEU A 162 -34.88 26.64 -11.60
C LEU A 162 -34.42 28.08 -11.42
N GLY A 163 -33.24 28.44 -11.94
CA GLY A 163 -32.71 29.79 -11.92
C GLY A 163 -33.42 30.75 -12.87
N MET A 164 -34.05 30.23 -13.94
CA MET A 164 -34.74 31.00 -14.98
C MET A 164 -36.23 31.24 -14.75
N ASP A 165 -36.84 30.67 -13.70
CA ASP A 165 -38.28 30.81 -13.43
C ASP A 165 -38.73 32.25 -13.05
N ASP A 166 -37.83 33.24 -13.09
CA ASP A 166 -38.13 34.67 -12.86
C ASP A 166 -37.77 35.58 -14.08
N GLN A 167 -37.85 35.05 -15.31
CA GLN A 167 -38.04 35.88 -16.51
C GLN A 167 -39.47 35.82 -17.04
#